data_AF-A0A1C6N4K2-F1
#
_entry.id   AF-A0A1C6N4K2-F1
#
_cell.length_a   1.000
_cell.length_b   1.000
_cell.length_c   1.000
_cell.angle_alpha   90.00
_cell.angle_beta   90.00
_cell.angle_gamma   90.00
#
_symmetry.space_group_name_H-M   'P 1'
#
loop_
_entity.id
_entity.type
_entity.pdbx_description
1 polymer ?
#
loop_
_entity_poly.entity_id
_entity_poly.type
_entity_poly.pdbx_seq_one_letter_code
_entity_poly.pdbx_strand_id
1 'polypeptide(L)'
;MPVPVTLPWADPAPARTPVEAKHRRPRTCTLLVTGRERKAISRNGFNSFARKPALAAAGVTAAPDEGGAAGARVWQPSREPGFHTLRRYFASEDLEVGESIVSLARWLGHSDPGFMLRKYSHFLPRAGSRGSAAIDAIFAWPQPA
;
A
#
# COMPACT_ATOMS: atom_id res chain seq x y z
N MET A 1 -18.82 9.64 16.62
CA MET A 1 -19.31 10.64 15.65
C MET A 1 -18.32 10.73 14.50
N PRO A 2 -18.79 10.69 13.25
CA PRO A 2 -17.92 10.77 12.08
C PRO A 2 -17.15 12.11 12.05
N VAL A 3 -15.87 12.09 11.69
CA VAL A 3 -15.02 13.29 11.62
C VAL A 3 -14.93 13.77 10.18
N PRO A 4 -15.59 14.88 9.80
CA PRO A 4 -15.49 15.44 8.46
C PRO A 4 -14.14 16.14 8.28
N VAL A 5 -13.50 15.90 7.13
CA VAL A 5 -12.29 16.62 6.72
C VAL A 5 -12.47 17.11 5.29
N THR A 6 -12.17 18.39 5.07
CA THR A 6 -12.13 18.99 3.74
C THR A 6 -10.71 18.92 3.20
N LEU A 7 -10.53 18.24 2.07
CA LEU A 7 -9.22 18.12 1.42
C LEU A 7 -9.04 19.24 0.38
N PRO A 8 -7.90 19.95 0.38
CA PRO A 8 -7.49 20.78 -0.74
C PRO A 8 -7.02 19.83 -1.84
N TRP A 9 -7.89 19.62 -2.81
CA TRP A 9 -7.71 18.66 -3.89
C TRP A 9 -6.49 18.97 -4.76
N ALA A 10 -6.08 17.93 -5.50
CA ALA A 10 -5.17 17.83 -6.66
C ALA A 10 -4.05 18.86 -6.85
N ASP A 11 -4.38 20.14 -7.02
CA ASP A 11 -3.45 21.21 -7.35
C ASP A 11 -3.89 22.49 -6.60
N PRO A 12 -3.03 23.05 -5.72
CA PRO A 12 -3.33 24.26 -4.96
C PRO A 12 -3.36 25.52 -5.84
N ALA A 13 -2.91 25.44 -7.10
CA ALA A 13 -2.97 26.57 -8.02
C ALA A 13 -4.42 26.95 -8.38
N PRO A 14 -4.71 28.25 -8.55
CA PRO A 14 -6.00 28.70 -9.06
C PRO A 14 -6.37 27.98 -10.37
N ALA A 15 -7.61 27.51 -10.47
CA ALA A 15 -8.10 26.91 -11.69
C ALA A 15 -8.16 27.96 -12.81
N ARG A 16 -7.62 27.62 -13.98
CA ARG A 16 -7.63 28.46 -15.18
C ARG A 16 -8.77 28.12 -16.13
N THR A 17 -9.36 26.94 -15.98
CA THR A 17 -10.48 26.46 -16.81
C THR A 17 -11.63 25.95 -15.95
N PRO A 18 -12.88 25.90 -16.48
CA PRO A 18 -14.01 25.29 -15.79
C PRO A 18 -13.81 23.80 -15.47
N VAL A 19 -13.11 23.08 -16.36
CA VAL A 19 -12.75 21.67 -16.17
C VAL A 19 -11.80 21.55 -14.98
N GLU A 20 -10.75 22.37 -14.94
CA GLU A 20 -9.87 22.43 -13.78
C GLU A 20 -10.68 22.74 -12.54
N ALA A 21 -11.51 23.79 -12.52
CA ALA A 21 -12.32 24.19 -11.36
C ALA A 21 -13.24 23.08 -10.83
N LYS A 22 -13.77 22.22 -11.71
CA LYS A 22 -14.55 21.04 -11.35
C LYS A 22 -13.69 19.93 -10.72
N HIS A 23 -12.51 19.66 -11.27
CA HIS A 23 -11.63 18.57 -10.81
C HIS A 23 -10.90 18.92 -9.52
N ARG A 24 -10.28 20.10 -9.53
CA ARG A 24 -10.62 21.31 -8.77
C ARG A 24 -11.35 21.10 -7.43
N ARG A 25 -12.29 21.96 -7.08
CA ARG A 25 -13.28 21.90 -5.96
C ARG A 25 -12.98 21.13 -4.64
N PRO A 26 -13.24 21.74 -3.47
CA PRO A 26 -13.06 21.09 -2.17
C PRO A 26 -13.95 19.87 -2.04
N ARG A 27 -13.40 18.80 -1.46
CA ARG A 27 -14.14 17.60 -1.15
C ARG A 27 -14.10 17.38 0.35
N THR A 28 -15.28 17.35 0.95
CA THR A 28 -15.47 16.95 2.35
C THR A 28 -15.73 15.45 2.39
N CYS A 29 -14.89 14.72 3.11
CA CYS A 29 -15.02 13.30 3.30
C CYS A 29 -15.06 12.98 4.80
N THR A 30 -15.76 11.91 5.15
CA THR A 30 -15.77 11.37 6.51
C THR A 30 -14.56 10.46 6.69
N LEU A 31 -13.77 10.70 7.74
CA LEU A 31 -12.67 9.82 8.08
C LEU A 31 -13.17 8.48 8.62
N LEU A 32 -12.70 7.38 8.03
CA LEU A 32 -12.94 6.03 8.54
C LEU A 32 -12.08 5.70 9.77
N VAL A 33 -10.85 6.21 9.79
CA VAL A 33 -9.90 5.99 10.89
C VAL A 33 -9.46 7.33 11.46
N THR A 34 -9.55 7.46 12.78
CA THR A 34 -9.22 8.71 13.48
C THR A 34 -8.32 8.43 14.68
N GLY A 35 -7.49 9.41 15.03
CA GLY A 35 -6.64 9.31 16.22
C GLY A 35 -7.42 9.57 17.52
N ARG A 36 -6.74 9.47 18.66
CA ARG A 36 -7.31 9.76 20.00
C ARG A 36 -8.01 11.13 20.06
N GLU A 37 -7.49 12.12 19.36
CA GLU A 37 -8.06 13.47 19.30
C GLU A 37 -9.27 13.60 18.36
N ARG A 38 -9.75 12.51 17.73
CA ARG A 38 -10.78 12.53 16.69
C ARG A 38 -10.43 13.46 15.53
N LYS A 39 -9.18 13.39 15.09
CA LYS A 39 -8.66 14.09 13.91
C LYS A 39 -8.02 13.08 12.95
N ALA A 40 -7.65 13.57 11.77
CA ALA A 40 -6.78 12.83 10.86
C ALA A 40 -5.55 12.33 11.61
N ILE A 41 -5.22 11.06 11.41
CA ILE A 41 -4.07 10.45 12.06
C ILE A 41 -2.79 11.07 11.48
N SER A 42 -1.92 11.59 12.34
CA SER A 42 -0.61 12.05 11.92
C SER A 42 0.29 10.85 11.60
N ARG A 43 1.07 10.93 10.51
CA ARG A 43 2.02 9.88 10.11
C ARG A 43 2.96 9.50 11.26
N ASN A 44 3.49 10.51 11.95
CA ASN A 44 4.45 10.30 13.05
C ASN A 44 3.78 9.65 14.26
N GLY A 45 2.57 10.08 14.61
CA GLY A 45 1.79 9.47 15.69
C GLY A 45 1.46 8.01 15.40
N PHE A 46 0.95 7.71 14.21
CA PHE A 46 0.68 6.33 13.81
C PHE A 46 1.93 5.45 13.88
N ASN A 47 3.04 5.96 13.36
CA ASN A 47 4.29 5.21 13.30
C ASN A 47 4.80 4.87 14.71
N SER A 48 4.82 5.85 15.63
CA SER A 48 5.37 5.68 16.98
C SER A 48 4.45 4.92 17.94
N PHE A 49 3.12 5.07 17.80
CA PHE A 49 2.15 4.55 18.78
C PHE A 49 1.42 3.28 18.35
N ALA A 50 1.26 3.02 17.05
CA ALA A 50 0.59 1.82 16.57
C ALA A 50 1.57 0.89 15.85
N ARG A 51 2.28 1.43 14.86
CA ARG A 51 3.05 0.61 13.93
C ARG A 51 4.30 -0.02 14.52
N LYS A 52 5.20 0.79 15.09
CA LYS A 52 6.45 0.26 15.68
C LYS A 52 6.19 -0.70 16.85
N PRO A 53 5.23 -0.43 17.75
CA PRO A 53 4.79 -1.44 18.72
C PRO A 53 4.35 -2.76 18.08
N ALA A 54 3.55 -2.71 17.01
CA ALA A 54 3.12 -3.93 16.32
C ALA A 54 4.29 -4.69 15.68
N LEU A 55 5.26 -3.98 15.09
CA LEU A 55 6.48 -4.60 14.56
C LEU A 55 7.33 -5.25 15.65
N ALA A 56 7.44 -4.61 16.83
CA ALA A 56 8.15 -5.17 17.96
C ALA A 56 7.44 -6.41 18.52
N ALA A 57 6.11 -6.36 18.66
CA ALA A 57 5.31 -7.51 19.07
C ALA A 57 5.42 -8.68 18.08
N ALA A 58 5.57 -8.39 16.78
CA ALA A 58 5.81 -9.39 15.73
C ALA A 58 7.28 -9.82 15.59
N GLY A 59 8.19 -9.30 16.42
CA GLY A 59 9.63 -9.63 16.37
C GLY A 59 10.39 -9.07 15.16
N VAL A 60 9.80 -8.16 14.39
CA VAL A 60 10.41 -7.57 13.18
C VAL A 60 11.41 -6.46 13.53
N THR A 61 11.21 -5.78 14.65
CA THR A 61 12.11 -4.74 15.15
C THR A 61 12.28 -4.86 16.67
N ALA A 62 13.41 -4.40 17.21
CA ALA A 62 13.58 -4.33 18.65
C ALA A 62 12.54 -3.38 19.31
N ALA A 63 12.24 -3.66 20.58
CA ALA A 63 11.48 -2.76 21.45
C ALA A 63 12.17 -1.39 21.57
N PRO A 64 11.43 -0.32 21.91
CA PRO A 64 12.05 1.00 22.09
C PRO A 64 13.01 0.98 23.28
N ASP A 65 14.11 1.72 23.18
CA ASP A 65 15.10 1.78 24.26
C ASP A 65 14.47 2.41 25.51
N GLU A 66 14.73 1.84 26.69
CA GLU A 66 14.16 2.31 27.96
C GLU A 66 14.74 3.67 28.45
N GLY A 67 15.68 4.27 27.70
CA GLY A 67 16.51 5.41 28.13
C GLY A 67 16.12 6.79 27.61
N GLY A 68 14.95 6.97 26.99
CA GLY A 68 14.54 8.28 26.47
C GLY A 68 14.23 9.30 27.58
N ALA A 69 14.82 10.49 27.51
CA ALA A 69 14.50 11.60 28.43
C ALA A 69 12.98 11.84 28.49
N ALA A 70 12.42 11.90 29.71
CA ALA A 70 11.01 12.19 30.00
C ALA A 70 9.98 11.24 29.34
N GLY A 71 10.26 9.94 29.26
CA GLY A 71 9.28 8.94 28.79
C GLY A 71 9.04 8.94 27.28
N ALA A 72 9.92 9.60 26.52
CA ALA A 72 9.87 9.57 25.06
C ALA A 72 10.28 8.18 24.54
N ARG A 73 9.40 7.55 23.74
CA ARG A 73 9.72 6.28 23.05
C ARG A 73 10.73 6.53 21.95
N VAL A 74 12.00 6.26 22.24
CA VAL A 74 13.06 6.30 21.24
C VAL A 74 13.10 4.94 20.54
N TRP A 75 12.79 4.96 19.25
CA TRP A 75 12.81 3.78 18.42
C TRP A 75 13.99 3.84 17.49
N GLN A 76 14.70 2.72 17.34
CA GLN A 76 15.77 2.63 16.36
C GLN A 76 15.29 3.01 14.94
N PRO A 77 16.17 3.58 14.09
CA PRO A 77 15.86 3.92 12.71
C PRO A 77 15.48 2.70 11.87
N SER A 78 14.19 2.43 11.77
CA SER A 78 13.63 1.29 11.05
C SER A 78 13.27 1.68 9.60
N ARG A 79 14.27 2.09 8.80
CA ARG A 79 14.07 2.54 7.40
C ARG A 79 13.58 1.41 6.50
N GLU A 80 14.06 0.21 6.74
CA GLU A 80 13.81 -0.97 5.91
C GLU A 80 12.38 -1.55 6.09
N PRO A 81 11.87 -1.75 7.32
CA PRO A 81 10.46 -2.04 7.53
C PRO A 81 9.68 -0.72 7.59
N GLY A 82 9.69 0.08 6.52
CA GLY A 82 8.82 1.26 6.40
C GLY A 82 7.36 0.88 6.10
N PHE A 83 6.41 1.81 6.24
CA PHE A 83 5.00 1.52 5.93
C PHE A 83 4.80 1.08 4.46
N HIS A 84 5.63 1.58 3.55
CA HIS A 84 5.61 1.17 2.14
C HIS A 84 5.97 -0.31 1.93
N THR A 85 6.65 -0.96 2.88
CA THR A 85 6.98 -2.39 2.79
C THR A 85 5.72 -3.26 2.82
N LEU A 86 4.66 -2.86 3.55
CA LEU A 86 3.38 -3.59 3.54
C LEU A 86 2.75 -3.60 2.14
N ARG A 87 2.82 -2.46 1.44
CA ARG A 87 2.34 -2.36 0.06
C ARG A 87 3.17 -3.23 -0.90
N ARG A 88 4.49 -3.31 -0.69
CA ARG A 88 5.35 -4.20 -1.47
C ARG A 88 5.01 -5.66 -1.20
N TYR A 89 4.87 -6.05 0.06
CA TYR A 89 4.48 -7.40 0.46
C TYR A 89 3.16 -7.82 -0.20
N PHE A 90 2.10 -7.01 -0.08
CA PHE A 90 0.82 -7.28 -0.74
C PHE A 90 0.98 -7.50 -2.26
N ALA A 91 1.74 -6.65 -2.94
CA ALA A 91 1.99 -6.79 -4.37
C ALA A 91 2.78 -8.06 -4.71
N SER A 92 3.77 -8.43 -3.90
CA SER A 92 4.57 -9.64 -4.07
C SER A 92 3.74 -10.91 -3.90
N GLU A 93 2.92 -10.99 -2.85
CA GLU A 93 2.06 -12.16 -2.57
C GLU A 93 1.00 -12.36 -3.67
N ASP A 94 0.33 -11.29 -4.11
CA ASP A 94 -0.66 -11.36 -5.20
C ASP A 94 -0.02 -11.89 -6.50
N LEU A 95 1.18 -11.41 -6.84
CA LEU A 95 1.91 -11.90 -8.00
C LEU A 95 2.38 -13.34 -7.81
N GLU A 96 2.78 -13.71 -6.60
CA GLU A 96 3.18 -15.06 -6.28
C GLU A 96 2.03 -16.05 -6.45
N VAL A 97 0.78 -15.70 -6.11
CA VAL A 97 -0.39 -16.57 -6.37
C VAL A 97 -0.84 -16.56 -7.83
N GLY A 98 -0.32 -15.63 -8.65
CA GLY A 98 -0.57 -15.57 -10.09
C GLY A 98 -1.64 -14.56 -10.50
N GLU A 99 -1.92 -13.57 -9.66
CA GLU A 99 -2.88 -12.52 -9.97
C GLU A 99 -2.45 -11.69 -11.18
N SER A 100 -3.42 -11.12 -11.88
CA SER A 100 -3.15 -10.29 -13.06
C SER A 100 -2.44 -8.99 -12.69
N ILE A 101 -1.37 -8.69 -13.43
CA ILE A 101 -0.64 -7.43 -13.27
C ILE A 101 -1.52 -6.20 -13.53
N VAL A 102 -2.56 -6.34 -14.36
CA VAL A 102 -3.53 -5.27 -14.64
C VAL A 102 -4.47 -5.07 -13.44
N SER A 103 -4.95 -6.16 -12.83
CA SER A 103 -5.76 -6.09 -11.60
C SER A 103 -4.97 -5.41 -10.49
N LEU A 104 -3.75 -5.87 -10.25
CA LEU A 104 -2.88 -5.33 -9.22
C LEU A 104 -2.54 -3.85 -9.47
N ALA A 105 -2.23 -3.47 -10.72
CA ALA A 105 -1.99 -2.07 -11.09
C ALA A 105 -3.20 -1.19 -10.76
N ARG A 106 -4.43 -1.65 -11.04
CA ARG A 106 -5.67 -0.92 -10.72
C ARG A 106 -5.87 -0.78 -9.22
N TRP A 107 -5.74 -1.85 -8.43
CA TRP A 107 -5.90 -1.79 -6.97
C TRP A 107 -4.89 -0.87 -6.30
N LEU A 108 -3.67 -0.86 -6.83
CA LEU A 108 -2.60 0.01 -6.35
C LEU A 108 -2.73 1.45 -6.89
N GLY A 109 -3.60 1.71 -7.87
CA GLY A 109 -3.80 3.04 -8.45
C GLY A 109 -2.70 3.47 -9.40
N HIS A 110 -2.05 2.51 -10.08
CA HIS A 110 -1.10 2.78 -11.17
C HIS A 110 -1.85 2.94 -12.49
N SER A 111 -1.66 4.08 -13.16
CA SER A 111 -2.23 4.37 -14.48
C SER A 111 -1.52 3.60 -15.61
N ASP A 112 -0.24 3.27 -15.45
CA ASP A 112 0.54 2.43 -16.36
C ASP A 112 0.86 1.07 -15.72
N PRO A 113 0.27 -0.03 -16.20
CA PRO A 113 0.62 -1.38 -15.74
C PRO A 113 2.09 -1.77 -16.01
N GLY A 114 2.73 -1.18 -17.03
CA GLY A 114 4.15 -1.40 -17.33
C GLY A 114 5.08 -0.92 -16.23
N PHE A 115 4.68 0.11 -15.48
CA PHE A 115 5.37 0.54 -14.26
C PHE A 115 5.42 -0.57 -13.19
N MET A 116 4.31 -1.29 -12.99
CA MET A 116 4.25 -2.41 -12.05
C MET A 116 5.15 -3.55 -12.47
N LEU A 117 5.18 -3.90 -13.75
CA LEU A 117 6.01 -5.00 -14.26
C LEU A 117 7.49 -4.74 -14.00
N ARG A 118 7.97 -3.54 -14.33
CA ARG A 118 9.37 -3.15 -14.09
C ARG A 118 9.74 -3.19 -12.61
N LYS A 119 8.79 -2.88 -11.72
CA LYS A 119 9.03 -2.80 -10.28
C LYS A 119 8.98 -4.16 -9.59
N TYR A 120 8.16 -5.10 -10.06
CA TYR A 120 7.89 -6.37 -9.36
C TYR A 120 8.23 -7.63 -10.16
N SER A 121 8.84 -7.51 -11.36
CA SER A 121 9.24 -8.67 -12.18
C SER A 121 10.13 -9.68 -11.44
N HIS A 122 10.91 -9.24 -10.46
CA HIS A 122 11.76 -10.11 -9.65
C HIS A 122 10.97 -11.05 -8.71
N PHE A 123 9.68 -10.78 -8.46
CA PHE A 123 8.77 -11.66 -7.71
C PHE A 123 8.03 -12.67 -8.60
N LEU A 124 8.39 -12.77 -9.88
CA LEU A 124 7.82 -13.72 -10.83
C LEU A 124 8.79 -14.86 -11.20
N PRO A 125 9.59 -15.47 -10.28
CA PRO A 125 10.59 -16.48 -10.64
C PRO A 125 9.97 -17.77 -11.21
N ARG A 126 8.65 -18.00 -11.00
CA ARG A 126 7.90 -19.14 -11.53
C ARG A 126 6.84 -18.79 -12.58
N ALA A 127 6.82 -17.56 -13.09
CA ALA A 127 5.78 -17.13 -14.04
C ALA A 127 5.75 -17.97 -15.33
N GLY A 128 6.83 -18.66 -15.68
CA GLY A 128 6.85 -19.63 -16.78
C GLY A 128 6.17 -20.97 -16.46
N SER A 129 6.33 -21.51 -15.24
CA SER A 129 5.88 -22.88 -14.94
C SER A 129 4.36 -23.01 -14.90
N ARG A 130 3.65 -21.97 -14.48
CA ARG A 130 2.17 -21.94 -14.54
C ARG A 130 1.67 -21.88 -15.97
N GLY A 131 2.30 -21.07 -16.82
CA GLY A 131 1.99 -20.99 -18.24
C GLY A 131 2.19 -22.34 -18.91
N SER A 132 3.34 -22.97 -18.68
CA SER A 132 3.63 -24.33 -19.18
C SER A 132 2.59 -25.35 -18.70
N ALA A 133 2.28 -25.39 -17.39
CA ALA A 133 1.29 -26.33 -16.85
C ALA A 133 -0.12 -26.12 -17.44
N ALA A 134 -0.52 -24.87 -17.71
CA ALA A 134 -1.80 -24.56 -18.35
C ALA A 134 -1.84 -25.05 -19.80
N ILE A 135 -0.74 -24.92 -20.54
CA ILE A 135 -0.61 -25.46 -21.90
C ILE A 135 -0.61 -27.00 -21.88
N ASP A 136 0.15 -27.61 -20.97
CA ASP A 136 0.21 -29.06 -20.81
C ASP A 136 -1.20 -29.63 -20.51
N ALA A 137 -2.00 -28.95 -19.69
CA ALA A 137 -3.37 -29.35 -19.39
C ALA A 137 -4.29 -29.34 -20.63
N ILE A 138 -4.11 -28.40 -21.57
CA ILE A 138 -4.86 -28.37 -22.83
C ILE A 138 -4.55 -29.62 -23.66
N PHE A 139 -3.28 -29.99 -23.76
CA PHE A 139 -2.83 -31.15 -24.54
C PHE A 139 -3.04 -32.50 -23.82
N ALA A 140 -3.20 -32.49 -22.50
CA ALA A 140 -3.58 -33.66 -21.71
C ALA A 140 -5.08 -33.98 -21.78
N TRP A 141 -5.90 -33.12 -22.41
CA TRP A 141 -7.33 -33.39 -22.60
C TRP A 141 -7.52 -34.58 -23.57
N PRO A 142 -8.20 -35.67 -23.14
CA PRO A 142 -8.43 -36.81 -24.01
C PRO A 142 -9.25 -36.37 -25.23
N GLN A 143 -8.73 -36.62 -26.42
CA GLN A 143 -9.47 -36.38 -27.66
C GLN A 143 -10.66 -37.35 -27.68
N PRO A 144 -11.89 -36.87 -27.95
CA PRO A 144 -13.00 -37.79 -28.21
C PRO A 144 -12.64 -38.64 -29.44
N ALA A 145 -12.91 -39.94 -29.34
CA ALA A 145 -12.65 -40.93 -30.37
C ALA A 145 -13.45 -40.67 -31.67
#